data_AF-A0A4V2T112-F1
#
_entry.id   AF-A0A4V2T112-F1
#
_cell.length_a   1.000
_cell.length_b   1.000
_cell.length_c   1.000
_cell.angle_alpha   90.00
_cell.angle_beta   90.00
_cell.angle_gamma   90.00
#
_symmetry.space_group_name_H-M   'P 1'
#
loop_
_entity.id
_entity.type
_entity.pdbx_description
1 polymer ?
#
loop_
_entity_poly.entity_id
_entity_poly.type
_entity_poly.pdbx_seq_one_letter_code
_entity_poly.pdbx_strand_id
1 'polypeptide(L)'
;MTVLARAFESGAVFSAQDIALIEPVAKAVAIAKPADERFVRQSLGGLSAALPSQATDEVSGKLKFNTYMTMFAGYDERALAYACRRCLDELDWMPTVHQLKERMAKWVSPEESAIRRARAIMRTGRREVTAEAAPITADQIRALKPEFISMGVKAGFITQDQVDEAFGATEQPPEQMAA
;
A
#
# COMPACT_ATOMS: atom_id res chain seq x y z
N MET A 1 2.98 16.35 9.47
CA MET A 1 3.11 15.29 8.44
C MET A 1 2.33 14.07 8.90
N THR A 2 1.55 13.42 8.03
CA THR A 2 0.84 12.18 8.37
C THR A 2 1.81 10.99 8.33
N VAL A 3 1.60 9.98 9.17
CA VAL A 3 2.48 8.78 9.26
C VAL A 3 2.66 8.10 7.89
N LEU A 4 1.61 8.09 7.06
CA LEU A 4 1.64 7.53 5.70
C LEU A 4 2.54 8.30 4.71
N ALA A 5 2.86 9.57 4.98
CA ALA A 5 3.76 10.35 4.11
C ALA A 5 5.22 9.88 4.21
N ARG A 6 5.59 9.31 5.37
CA ARG A 6 6.95 8.82 5.66
C ARG A 6 7.24 7.46 5.02
N ALA A 7 6.27 6.84 4.35
CA ALA A 7 6.38 5.53 3.72
C ALA A 7 7.56 5.39 2.74
N PHE A 8 7.97 6.50 2.12
CA PHE A 8 9.02 6.54 1.09
C PHE A 8 10.29 7.27 1.56
N GLU A 9 10.36 7.66 2.83
CA GLU A 9 11.56 8.26 3.40
C GLU A 9 12.63 7.19 3.63
N SER A 10 13.84 7.46 3.15
CA SER A 10 14.99 6.58 3.39
C SER A 10 15.27 6.50 4.89
N GLY A 11 15.18 5.30 5.45
CA GLY A 11 15.42 5.06 6.88
C GLY A 11 14.22 5.31 7.80
N ALA A 12 13.00 5.45 7.26
CA ALA A 12 11.80 5.53 8.10
C ALA A 12 11.67 4.30 9.01
N VAL A 13 11.58 4.57 10.31
CA VAL A 13 11.31 3.58 11.37
C VAL A 13 9.92 3.87 11.94
N PHE A 14 9.12 2.82 12.10
CA PHE A 14 7.74 2.89 12.58
C PHE A 14 7.64 2.25 13.96
N SER A 15 7.08 3.00 14.91
CA SER A 15 6.80 2.51 16.26
C SER A 15 5.63 1.51 16.27
N ALA A 16 5.43 0.80 17.38
CA ALA A 16 4.26 -0.08 17.54
C ALA A 16 2.93 0.68 17.41
N GLN A 17 2.88 1.93 17.88
CA GLN A 17 1.70 2.79 17.77
C GLN A 17 1.43 3.20 16.32
N ASP A 18 2.47 3.51 15.54
CA ASP A 18 2.34 3.81 14.11
C ASP A 18 1.75 2.63 13.35
N ILE A 19 2.27 1.42 13.63
CA ILE A 19 1.79 0.19 13.00
C ILE A 19 0.32 -0.06 13.32
N ALA A 20 -0.09 0.14 14.59
CA ALA A 20 -1.49 -0.03 15.00
C ALA A 20 -2.45 0.94 14.26
N LEU A 21 -1.99 2.16 13.94
CA LEU A 21 -2.76 3.12 13.16
C LEU A 21 -2.80 2.80 11.65
N ILE A 22 -1.71 2.23 11.11
CA ILE A 22 -1.57 1.92 9.69
C ILE A 22 -2.33 0.62 9.32
N GLU A 23 -2.32 -0.37 10.21
CA GLU A 23 -2.91 -1.69 9.96
C GLU A 23 -4.37 -1.65 9.46
N PRO A 24 -5.32 -0.90 10.07
CA PRO A 24 -6.69 -0.84 9.56
C PRO A 24 -6.76 -0.21 8.16
N VAL A 25 -5.91 0.78 7.87
CA VAL A 25 -5.84 1.41 6.54
C VAL A 25 -5.29 0.43 5.51
N ALA A 26 -4.30 -0.39 5.86
CA ALA A 26 -3.75 -1.40 4.96
C ALA A 26 -4.77 -2.49 4.59
N LYS A 27 -5.70 -2.80 5.52
CA LYS A 27 -6.79 -3.78 5.34
C LYS A 27 -8.02 -3.20 4.64
N ALA A 28 -8.15 -1.88 4.55
CA ALA A 28 -9.29 -1.25 3.90
C ALA A 28 -9.37 -1.54 2.39
N VAL A 29 -10.57 -1.36 1.83
CA VAL A 29 -10.86 -1.46 0.39
C VAL A 29 -11.42 -0.12 -0.06
N ALA A 30 -10.86 0.43 -1.15
CA ALA A 30 -11.37 1.66 -1.74
C ALA A 30 -12.72 1.38 -2.40
N ILE A 31 -13.75 2.14 -2.02
CA ILE A 31 -15.08 2.03 -2.59
C ILE A 31 -15.18 3.07 -3.72
N ALA A 32 -15.42 2.59 -4.94
CA ALA A 32 -15.68 3.47 -6.08
C ALA A 32 -17.05 4.14 -5.91
N LYS A 33 -17.15 5.42 -6.31
CA LYS A 33 -18.41 6.16 -6.38
C LYS A 33 -18.85 6.20 -7.84
N PRO A 34 -19.84 5.39 -8.26
CA PRO A 34 -20.30 5.38 -9.64
C PRO A 34 -20.82 6.75 -10.06
N ALA A 35 -20.45 7.19 -11.25
CA ALA A 35 -20.96 8.38 -11.89
C ALA A 35 -22.45 8.19 -12.21
N ASP A 36 -23.27 9.16 -11.84
CA ASP A 36 -24.66 9.20 -12.27
C ASP A 36 -24.77 9.69 -13.72
N GLU A 37 -25.95 9.48 -14.34
CA GLU A 37 -26.17 9.86 -15.73
C GLU A 37 -25.93 11.37 -15.94
N ARG A 38 -26.34 12.18 -14.97
CA ARG A 38 -26.20 13.65 -15.02
C ARG A 38 -24.73 14.06 -15.08
N PHE A 39 -23.89 13.45 -14.26
CA PHE A 39 -22.47 13.74 -14.18
C PHE A 39 -21.73 13.31 -15.45
N VAL A 40 -22.03 12.11 -15.96
CA VAL A 40 -21.45 11.64 -17.23
C VAL A 40 -21.83 12.62 -18.34
N ARG A 41 -23.12 13.01 -18.42
CA ARG A 41 -23.61 13.97 -19.41
C ARG A 41 -22.90 15.32 -19.31
N GLN A 42 -22.73 15.85 -18.11
CA GLN A 42 -22.03 17.11 -17.87
C GLN A 42 -20.56 17.04 -18.27
N SER A 43 -19.88 15.94 -17.92
CA SER A 43 -18.46 15.74 -18.23
C SER A 43 -18.21 15.65 -19.73
N LEU A 44 -19.05 14.89 -20.44
CA LEU A 44 -18.99 14.76 -21.90
C LEU A 44 -19.40 16.05 -22.60
N GLY A 45 -20.41 16.75 -22.10
CA GLY A 45 -20.83 18.06 -22.59
C GLY A 45 -19.69 19.07 -22.52
N GLY A 46 -18.98 19.12 -21.39
CA GLY A 46 -17.80 19.97 -21.22
C GLY A 46 -16.69 19.68 -22.23
N LEU A 47 -16.37 18.40 -22.45
CA LEU A 47 -15.41 18.00 -23.47
C LEU A 47 -15.84 18.41 -24.88
N SER A 48 -17.10 18.16 -25.24
CA SER A 48 -17.61 18.50 -26.57
C SER A 48 -17.69 20.01 -26.84
N ALA A 49 -17.83 20.82 -25.79
CA ALA A 49 -17.85 22.27 -25.89
C ALA A 49 -16.44 22.86 -26.02
N ALA A 50 -15.44 22.21 -25.42
CA ALA A 50 -14.06 22.68 -25.40
C ALA A 50 -13.23 22.17 -26.59
N LEU A 51 -13.54 20.98 -27.11
CA LEU A 51 -12.75 20.31 -28.14
C LEU A 51 -13.55 20.17 -29.44
N PRO A 52 -12.92 20.41 -30.61
CA PRO A 52 -13.55 20.13 -31.88
C PRO A 52 -13.84 18.64 -32.02
N SER A 53 -15.04 18.32 -32.50
CA SER A 53 -15.39 16.98 -32.98
C SER A 53 -15.29 16.96 -34.51
N GLN A 54 -14.87 15.83 -35.07
CA GLN A 54 -15.04 15.61 -36.52
C GLN A 54 -16.49 15.89 -36.92
N ALA A 55 -16.66 16.47 -38.11
CA ALA A 55 -17.96 16.86 -38.65
C ALA A 55 -18.91 15.65 -38.69
N THR A 56 -19.74 15.56 -37.67
CA THR A 56 -20.84 14.60 -37.57
C THR A 56 -22.14 15.37 -37.76
N ASP A 57 -23.04 14.84 -38.59
CA ASP A 57 -24.42 15.32 -38.63
C ASP A 57 -25.09 15.17 -37.24
N GLU A 58 -26.18 15.90 -37.01
CA GLU A 58 -26.83 15.96 -35.69
C GLU A 58 -27.27 14.57 -35.20
N VAL A 59 -27.70 13.71 -36.13
CA VAL A 59 -28.13 12.32 -35.85
C VAL A 59 -26.94 11.48 -35.39
N SER A 60 -25.79 11.52 -36.09
CA SER A 60 -24.59 10.79 -35.67
C SER A 60 -24.01 11.34 -34.37
N GLY A 61 -24.13 12.66 -34.13
CA GLY A 61 -23.72 13.29 -32.87
C GLY A 61 -24.50 12.74 -31.67
N LYS A 62 -25.83 12.63 -31.78
CA LYS A 62 -26.71 12.07 -30.74
C LYS A 62 -26.40 10.58 -30.48
N LEU A 63 -26.20 9.78 -31.53
CA LEU A 63 -25.84 8.36 -31.41
C LEU A 63 -24.48 8.17 -30.74
N LYS A 64 -23.49 8.99 -31.11
CA LYS A 64 -22.16 9.00 -30.48
C LYS A 64 -22.29 9.34 -29.00
N PHE A 65 -23.04 10.38 -28.65
CA PHE A 65 -23.25 10.76 -27.24
C PHE A 65 -23.87 9.64 -26.41
N ASN A 66 -24.94 9.01 -26.91
CA ASN A 66 -25.60 7.89 -26.23
C ASN A 66 -24.67 6.70 -26.02
N THR A 67 -23.79 6.43 -27.00
CA THR A 67 -22.78 5.37 -26.86
C THR A 67 -21.81 5.67 -25.72
N TYR A 68 -21.37 6.92 -25.57
CA TYR A 68 -20.48 7.30 -24.47
C TYR A 68 -21.18 7.15 -23.13
N MET A 69 -22.44 7.60 -23.04
CA MET A 69 -23.28 7.44 -21.85
C MET A 69 -23.37 5.99 -21.40
N THR A 70 -23.68 5.06 -22.31
CA THR A 70 -23.74 3.63 -22.00
C THR A 70 -22.38 3.08 -21.60
N MET A 71 -21.30 3.49 -22.27
CA MET A 71 -19.96 2.96 -22.03
C MET A 71 -19.33 3.43 -20.72
N PHE A 72 -19.79 4.56 -20.15
CA PHE A 72 -19.31 5.11 -18.89
C PHE A 72 -20.28 4.91 -17.72
N ALA A 73 -21.43 4.27 -17.96
CA ALA A 73 -22.33 3.87 -16.89
C ALA A 73 -21.59 2.98 -15.87
N GLY A 74 -21.65 3.34 -14.59
CA GLY A 74 -21.02 2.57 -13.51
C GLY A 74 -19.53 2.84 -13.27
N TYR A 75 -18.87 3.66 -14.10
CA TYR A 75 -17.49 4.08 -13.84
C TYR A 75 -17.42 5.08 -12.68
N ASP A 76 -16.27 5.15 -12.01
CA ASP A 76 -16.07 6.10 -10.92
C ASP A 76 -16.12 7.56 -11.42
N GLU A 77 -16.90 8.39 -10.73
CA GLU A 77 -17.12 9.80 -11.04
C GLU A 77 -15.79 10.59 -11.10
N ARG A 78 -14.91 10.34 -10.12
CA ARG A 78 -13.64 11.06 -9.98
C ARG A 78 -12.63 10.58 -11.02
N ALA A 79 -12.67 9.29 -11.39
CA ALA A 79 -11.89 8.75 -12.49
C ALA A 79 -12.27 9.40 -13.83
N LEU A 80 -13.58 9.52 -14.11
CA LEU A 80 -14.08 10.18 -15.32
C LEU A 80 -13.69 11.66 -15.34
N ALA A 81 -13.85 12.37 -14.22
CA ALA A 81 -13.44 13.77 -14.09
C ALA A 81 -11.93 13.98 -14.30
N TYR A 82 -11.11 13.04 -13.82
CA TYR A 82 -9.67 13.04 -14.09
C TYR A 82 -9.39 12.84 -15.58
N ALA A 83 -10.02 11.84 -16.21
CA ALA A 83 -9.81 11.56 -17.63
C ALA A 83 -10.22 12.74 -18.52
N CYS A 84 -11.35 13.39 -18.22
CA CYS A 84 -11.79 14.57 -18.96
C CYS A 84 -10.78 15.71 -18.87
N ARG A 85 -10.26 16.02 -17.67
CA ARG A 85 -9.21 17.03 -17.49
C ARG A 85 -7.95 16.69 -18.27
N ARG A 86 -7.49 15.45 -18.21
CA ARG A 86 -6.32 15.00 -19.00
C ARG A 86 -6.55 15.12 -20.50
N CYS A 87 -7.76 14.85 -20.99
CA CYS A 87 -8.09 15.06 -22.39
C CYS A 87 -8.01 16.54 -22.79
N LEU A 88 -8.50 17.44 -21.95
CA LEU A 88 -8.40 18.89 -22.20
C LEU A 88 -6.95 19.38 -22.22
N ASP A 89 -6.09 18.81 -21.38
CA ASP A 89 -4.67 19.18 -21.32
C ASP A 89 -3.84 18.61 -22.48
N GLU A 90 -4.23 17.44 -23.03
CA GLU A 90 -3.37 16.63 -23.90
C GLU A 90 -3.87 16.49 -25.34
N LEU A 91 -5.15 16.73 -25.62
CA LEU A 91 -5.76 16.42 -26.91
C LEU A 91 -6.33 17.66 -27.56
N ASP A 92 -6.04 17.81 -28.86
CA ASP A 92 -6.61 18.87 -29.68
C ASP A 92 -8.01 18.54 -30.22
N TRP A 93 -8.44 17.28 -30.11
CA TRP A 93 -9.70 16.77 -30.66
C TRP A 93 -10.47 15.95 -29.64
N MET A 94 -11.79 15.88 -29.82
CA MET A 94 -12.68 15.11 -28.95
C MET A 94 -12.20 13.64 -28.82
N PRO A 95 -11.91 13.15 -27.60
CA PRO A 95 -11.37 11.81 -27.39
C PRO A 95 -12.39 10.72 -27.74
N THR A 96 -11.88 9.58 -28.17
CA THR A 96 -12.67 8.33 -28.29
C THR A 96 -12.99 7.73 -26.91
N VAL A 97 -13.99 6.85 -26.83
CA VAL A 97 -14.31 6.08 -25.61
C VAL A 97 -13.08 5.32 -25.10
N HIS A 98 -12.31 4.74 -26.02
CA HIS A 98 -11.08 4.01 -25.69
C HIS A 98 -10.06 4.93 -25.01
N GLN A 99 -9.77 6.10 -25.59
CA GLN A 99 -8.81 7.07 -25.03
C GLN A 99 -9.22 7.62 -23.66
N LEU A 100 -10.53 7.77 -23.41
CA LEU A 100 -11.05 8.12 -22.09
C LEU A 100 -10.83 6.97 -21.09
N LYS A 101 -11.13 5.73 -21.48
CA LYS A 101 -10.90 4.54 -20.63
C LYS A 101 -9.42 4.36 -20.28
N GLU A 102 -8.51 4.55 -21.23
CA GLU A 102 -7.07 4.51 -20.97
C GLU A 102 -6.63 5.53 -19.93
N ARG A 103 -7.21 6.73 -19.95
CA ARG A 103 -6.91 7.78 -18.96
C ARG A 103 -7.54 7.49 -17.61
N MET A 104 -8.79 7.01 -17.59
CA MET A 104 -9.43 6.57 -16.34
C MET A 104 -8.64 5.45 -15.67
N ALA A 105 -8.09 4.50 -16.43
CA ALA A 105 -7.29 3.40 -15.89
C ALA A 105 -5.99 3.85 -15.21
N LYS A 106 -5.49 5.04 -15.53
CA LYS A 106 -4.31 5.65 -14.88
C LYS A 106 -4.67 6.38 -13.59
N TRP A 107 -5.95 6.65 -13.35
CA TRP A 107 -6.38 7.30 -12.14
C TRP A 107 -6.31 6.34 -10.96
N VAL A 108 -5.77 6.84 -9.84
CA VAL A 108 -5.75 6.14 -8.56
C VAL A 108 -6.46 7.03 -7.56
N SER A 109 -7.45 6.48 -6.87
CA SER A 109 -8.18 7.25 -5.86
C SER A 109 -7.24 7.61 -4.69
N PRO A 110 -7.44 8.76 -4.02
CA PRO A 110 -6.64 9.11 -2.84
C PRO A 110 -6.69 8.03 -1.75
N GLU A 111 -7.84 7.38 -1.61
CA GLU A 111 -8.09 6.28 -0.68
C GLU A 111 -7.24 5.06 -1.07
N GLU A 112 -7.26 4.66 -2.35
CA GLU A 112 -6.44 3.56 -2.85
C GLU A 112 -4.93 3.88 -2.74
N SER A 113 -4.53 5.12 -3.00
CA SER A 113 -3.15 5.58 -2.80
C SER A 113 -2.73 5.49 -1.34
N ALA A 114 -3.60 5.85 -0.40
CA ALA A 114 -3.35 5.69 1.03
C ALA A 114 -3.24 4.21 1.44
N ILE A 115 -4.13 3.35 0.94
CA ILE A 115 -4.11 1.90 1.17
C ILE A 115 -2.83 1.28 0.63
N ARG A 116 -2.41 1.62 -0.60
CA ARG A 116 -1.16 1.14 -1.21
C ARG A 116 0.06 1.54 -0.38
N ARG A 117 0.11 2.79 0.11
CA ARG A 117 1.17 3.26 1.02
C ARG A 117 1.17 2.51 2.35
N ALA A 118 0.02 2.33 2.96
CA ALA A 118 -0.13 1.57 4.20
C ALA A 118 0.37 0.12 4.04
N ARG A 119 -0.01 -0.55 2.94
CA ARG A 119 0.48 -1.91 2.61
C ARG A 119 1.99 -1.96 2.40
N ALA A 120 2.56 -0.94 1.76
CA ALA A 120 4.01 -0.85 1.58
C ALA A 120 4.73 -0.76 2.94
N ILE A 121 4.25 0.10 3.85
CA ILE A 121 4.81 0.21 5.21
C ILE A 121 4.70 -1.13 5.95
N MET A 122 3.55 -1.81 5.88
CA MET A 122 3.38 -3.10 6.56
C MET A 122 4.32 -4.19 6.05
N ARG A 123 4.68 -4.16 4.76
CA ARG A 123 5.53 -5.17 4.12
C ARG A 123 7.02 -4.89 4.29
N THR A 124 7.45 -3.64 4.16
CA THR A 124 8.88 -3.27 4.05
C THR A 124 9.33 -2.22 5.07
N GLY A 125 8.41 -1.66 5.86
CA GLY A 125 8.75 -0.65 6.87
C GLY A 125 9.63 -1.24 7.96
N ARG A 126 10.74 -0.55 8.28
CA ARG A 126 11.57 -0.92 9.42
C ARG A 126 10.79 -0.63 10.69
N ARG A 127 10.71 -1.59 11.59
CA ARG A 127 10.04 -1.43 12.88
C ARG A 127 11.06 -0.98 13.91
N GLU A 128 10.63 -0.11 14.81
CA GLU A 128 11.43 0.23 15.97
C GLU A 128 11.60 -1.02 16.81
N VAL A 129 12.85 -1.47 16.98
CA VAL A 129 13.18 -2.52 17.95
C VAL A 129 13.19 -1.83 19.29
N THR A 130 12.08 -1.88 20.02
CA THR A 130 12.08 -1.47 21.42
C THR A 130 12.98 -2.45 22.17
N ALA A 131 13.99 -1.91 22.85
CA ALA A 131 14.92 -2.66 23.70
C ALA A 131 14.27 -3.29 24.94
N GLU A 132 12.94 -3.32 25.00
CA GLU A 132 12.12 -4.04 26.00
C GLU A 132 11.80 -5.48 25.57
N ALA A 133 12.56 -6.06 24.64
CA ALA A 133 12.57 -7.51 24.52
C ALA A 133 13.06 -8.06 25.86
N ALA A 134 12.19 -8.77 26.58
CA ALA A 134 12.59 -9.47 27.80
C ALA A 134 13.87 -10.26 27.51
N PRO A 135 14.89 -10.19 28.38
CA PRO A 135 16.16 -10.87 28.14
C PRO A 135 15.89 -12.34 27.82
N ILE A 136 16.49 -12.83 26.73
CA ILE A 136 16.34 -14.22 26.30
C ILE A 136 16.71 -15.13 27.46
N THR A 137 15.82 -16.06 27.82
CA THR A 137 16.05 -16.92 28.98
C THR A 137 17.04 -18.03 28.63
N ALA A 138 17.72 -18.58 29.63
CA ALA A 138 18.65 -19.70 29.43
C ALA A 138 17.99 -20.89 28.71
N ASP A 139 16.71 -21.17 28.99
CA ASP A 139 15.95 -22.23 28.34
C ASP A 139 15.69 -21.93 26.86
N GLN A 140 15.46 -20.67 26.50
CA GLN A 140 15.32 -20.23 25.12
C GLN A 140 16.65 -20.34 24.36
N ILE A 141 17.78 -20.01 25.01
CA ILE A 141 19.11 -20.18 24.42
C ILE A 141 19.40 -21.66 24.15
N ARG A 142 19.09 -22.57 25.08
CA ARG A 142 19.27 -24.02 24.88
C ARG A 142 18.39 -24.60 23.77
N ALA A 143 17.21 -24.01 23.54
CA ALA A 143 16.29 -24.43 22.48
C ALA A 143 16.71 -23.93 21.08
N LEU A 144 17.64 -22.97 20.99
CA LEU A 144 18.13 -22.46 19.71
C LEU A 144 19.15 -23.41 19.08
N LYS A 145 19.14 -23.48 17.74
CA LYS A 145 20.21 -24.16 17.01
C LYS A 145 21.53 -23.39 17.15
N PRO A 146 22.70 -24.07 17.14
CA PRO A 146 24.01 -23.42 17.31
C PRO A 146 24.27 -22.26 16.32
N GLU A 147 23.77 -22.39 15.09
CA GLU A 147 23.88 -21.36 14.05
C GLU A 147 23.16 -20.06 14.44
N PHE A 148 22.01 -20.15 15.10
CA PHE A 148 21.24 -18.99 15.55
C PHE A 148 21.83 -18.36 16.81
N ILE A 149 22.46 -19.15 17.69
CA ILE A 149 23.20 -18.65 18.85
C ILE A 149 24.40 -17.82 18.37
N SER A 150 25.20 -18.38 17.45
CA SER A 150 26.36 -17.69 16.86
C SER A 150 25.97 -16.38 16.16
N MET A 151 24.85 -16.39 15.43
CA MET A 151 24.32 -15.19 14.78
C MET A 151 23.81 -14.16 15.80
N GLY A 152 23.14 -14.60 16.86
CA GLY A 152 22.64 -13.75 17.95
C GLY A 152 23.76 -13.04 18.72
N VAL A 153 24.87 -13.75 18.99
CA VAL A 153 26.07 -13.18 19.63
C VAL A 153 26.74 -12.15 18.72
N LYS A 154 26.94 -12.46 17.43
CA LYS A 154 27.54 -11.52 16.46
C LYS A 154 26.70 -10.25 16.28
N ALA A 155 25.39 -10.37 16.38
CA ALA A 155 24.47 -9.25 16.23
C ALA A 155 24.21 -8.49 17.54
N GLY A 156 24.80 -8.91 18.66
CA GLY A 156 24.68 -8.25 19.96
C GLY A 156 23.34 -8.47 20.67
N PHE A 157 22.54 -9.46 20.24
CA PHE A 157 21.26 -9.80 20.85
C PHE A 157 21.38 -10.83 21.98
N ILE A 158 22.50 -11.55 22.06
CA ILE A 158 22.83 -12.53 23.11
C ILE A 158 24.26 -12.22 23.57
N THR A 159 24.51 -12.16 24.88
CA THR A 159 25.88 -11.99 25.39
C THR A 159 26.59 -13.34 25.51
N GLN A 160 27.92 -13.34 25.46
CA GLN A 160 28.70 -14.56 25.67
C GLN A 160 28.43 -15.16 27.06
N ASP A 161 28.32 -14.30 28.09
CA ASP A 161 27.99 -14.71 29.46
C ASP A 161 26.64 -15.44 29.56
N GLN A 162 25.63 -15.03 28.80
CA GLN A 162 24.31 -15.69 28.75
C GLN A 162 24.38 -17.08 28.09
N VAL A 163 25.24 -17.24 27.09
CA VAL A 163 25.48 -18.55 26.45
C VAL A 163 26.21 -19.47 27.42
N ASP A 164 27.27 -18.96 28.06
CA ASP A 164 28.08 -19.72 29.01
C ASP A 164 27.24 -20.12 30.24
N GLU A 165 26.35 -19.26 30.73
CA GLU A 165 25.40 -19.57 31.81
C GLU A 165 24.35 -20.61 31.37
N ALA A 166 23.86 -20.53 30.13
CA ALA A 166 22.88 -21.48 29.61
C ALA A 166 23.44 -22.90 29.47
N PHE A 167 24.71 -23.06 29.07
CA PHE A 167 25.33 -24.37 28.85
C PHE A 167 26.22 -24.86 30.02
N GLY A 168 26.71 -23.95 30.87
CA GLY A 168 27.58 -24.25 32.00
C GLY A 168 26.89 -24.94 33.18
N ALA A 169 25.55 -24.88 33.29
CA ALA A 169 24.79 -25.52 34.37
C ALA A 169 24.69 -27.06 34.27
N THR A 170 25.40 -27.70 33.34
CA THR A 170 25.27 -29.16 33.07
C THR A 170 26.51 -29.98 33.44
N GLU A 171 27.55 -29.39 34.01
CA GLU A 171 28.74 -30.12 34.47
C GLU A 171 28.84 -30.14 36.00
N GLN A 172 28.00 -30.92 36.67
CA GLN A 172 28.35 -31.53 37.95
C GLN A 172 28.49 -33.06 37.73
N PRO A 173 29.73 -33.60 37.69
CA PRO A 173 29.96 -35.04 37.62
C PRO A 173 29.56 -35.76 38.93
N PRO A 174 29.23 -37.07 38.86
CA PRO A 174 28.55 -37.81 39.90
C PRO A 174 29.40 -37.99 41.16
N GLU A 175 28.81 -37.78 42.33
CA GLU A 175 29.38 -38.17 43.62
C GLU A 175 29.73 -39.67 43.58
N GLN A 176 31.04 -39.95 43.57
CA GLN A 176 31.58 -41.24 43.96
C GLN A 176 31.24 -41.45 45.44
N MET A 177 30.18 -42.20 45.74
CA MET A 177 30.08 -42.92 47.01
C MET A 177 30.83 -44.23 46.88
N ALA A 178 32.10 -44.21 47.29
CA ALA A 178 32.82 -45.38 47.76
C ALA A 178 33.21 -45.12 49.22
N ALA A 179 32.47 -45.73 50.15
CA ALA A 179 32.92 -46.16 51.48
C ALA A 179 31.82 -47.02 52.13
#